data_AF-A0A4Q3VK98-F1
#
_entry.id   AF-A0A4Q3VK98-F1
#
_cell.length_a   1.000
_cell.length_b   1.000
_cell.length_c   1.000
_cell.angle_alpha   90.00
_cell.angle_beta   90.00
_cell.angle_gamma   90.00
#
_symmetry.space_group_name_H-M   'P 1'
#
loop_
_entity.id
_entity.type
_entity.pdbx_description
1 polymer ?
#
loop_
_entity_poly.entity_id
_entity_poly.type
_entity_poly.pdbx_seq_one_letter_code
_entity_poly.pdbx_strand_id
1 'polypeptide(L)'
;MKFSIVLKKDFETRDRNVFTKENDEKPMKTLLLISTLIVIHFKTTAQITTPILKANFGVEADLRANFFNNATTTSGDDWFRTTIGGSGIAVIDTNGAAALIANYNSNPVTRRTTFSRLMSVPPYTVSNDKLLLDAVFHRDYHGVDSTIFAGGSNKNGMNPANWTSTGPGNIPDKNEFLDAMVHLRRDGINTWDSLWMFGAVSLENTNGNRF
;
A
#
# COMPACT_ATOMS: atom_id res chain seq x y z
N MET A 1 -24.02 77.73 25.63
CA MET A 1 -23.43 78.87 24.89
C MET A 1 -22.84 78.32 23.59
N LYS A 2 -23.35 78.76 22.42
CA LYS A 2 -22.86 78.41 21.07
C LYS A 2 -21.44 78.93 20.86
N PHE A 3 -20.62 78.24 20.06
CA PHE A 3 -19.78 78.74 18.95
C PHE A 3 -19.04 77.52 18.37
N SER A 4 -19.52 76.89 17.28
CA SER A 4 -19.44 77.21 15.84
C SER A 4 -18.07 76.93 15.19
N ILE A 5 -18.18 76.09 14.16
CA ILE A 5 -17.20 75.50 13.23
C ILE A 5 -16.42 76.52 12.41
N VAL A 6 -15.18 76.19 12.02
CA VAL A 6 -14.65 76.50 10.67
C VAL A 6 -13.77 75.33 10.19
N LEU A 7 -14.20 74.68 9.10
CA LEU A 7 -13.38 73.83 8.25
C LEU A 7 -12.74 74.70 7.16
N LYS A 8 -11.47 74.48 6.86
CA LYS A 8 -10.91 74.83 5.55
C LYS A 8 -10.12 73.65 5.01
N LYS A 9 -10.63 73.14 3.89
CA LYS A 9 -10.07 72.12 3.01
C LYS A 9 -9.18 72.85 2.03
N ASP A 10 -7.91 72.49 1.92
CA ASP A 10 -7.12 72.73 0.71
C ASP A 10 -6.09 71.61 0.53
N PHE A 11 -5.78 71.38 -0.73
CA PHE A 11 -5.35 70.16 -1.41
C PHE A 11 -3.83 70.18 -1.65
N GLU A 12 -3.23 68.98 -1.79
CA GLU A 12 -1.88 68.73 -2.35
C GLU A 12 -0.65 69.23 -1.54
N THR A 13 0.41 68.46 -1.30
CA THR A 13 1.05 67.42 -2.10
C THR A 13 1.54 66.26 -1.24
N ARG A 14 1.38 65.03 -1.76
CA ARG A 14 1.95 63.80 -1.19
C ARG A 14 3.47 63.78 -1.37
N ASP A 15 4.22 63.99 -0.29
CA ASP A 15 5.59 63.50 -0.24
C ASP A 15 5.57 61.99 -0.03
N ARG A 16 5.82 61.31 -1.15
CA ARG A 16 6.18 59.90 -1.24
C ARG A 16 7.43 59.69 -0.43
N ASN A 17 7.34 58.84 0.61
CA ASN A 17 8.33 57.82 0.96
C ASN A 17 7.89 57.11 2.26
N VAL A 18 6.78 56.37 2.18
CA VAL A 18 6.52 55.30 3.14
C VAL A 18 7.14 54.04 2.55
N PHE A 19 8.25 53.62 3.14
CA PHE A 19 8.89 52.33 2.92
C PHE A 19 7.85 51.19 3.02
N THR A 20 7.33 50.71 1.89
CA THR A 20 6.65 49.41 1.83
C THR A 20 7.69 48.35 1.52
N LYS A 21 8.32 47.82 2.57
CA LYS A 21 9.10 46.59 2.52
C LYS A 21 8.19 45.43 2.90
N GLU A 22 7.35 44.98 1.98
CA GLU A 22 6.67 43.68 2.09
C GLU A 22 5.94 43.40 0.78
N ASN A 23 6.48 42.48 -0.04
CA ASN A 23 5.74 41.52 -0.88
C ASN A 23 6.62 40.82 -1.95
N ASP A 24 7.88 41.22 -2.16
CA ASP A 24 8.69 40.71 -3.28
C ASP A 24 9.28 39.30 -3.12
N GLU A 25 9.20 38.66 -1.95
CA GLU A 25 9.74 37.31 -1.77
C GLU A 25 8.76 36.17 -2.12
N LYS A 26 7.47 36.49 -2.33
CA LYS A 26 6.40 35.50 -2.51
C LYS A 26 6.44 34.72 -3.85
N PRO A 27 6.73 35.35 -5.01
CA PRO A 27 6.72 34.61 -6.29
C PRO A 27 7.93 33.68 -6.45
N MET A 28 9.11 34.08 -5.96
CA MET A 28 10.35 33.30 -6.14
C MET A 28 10.34 32.00 -5.33
N LYS A 29 9.78 32.01 -4.11
CA LYS A 29 9.60 30.81 -3.28
C LYS A 29 8.62 29.82 -3.92
N THR A 30 7.57 30.33 -4.56
CA THR A 30 6.57 29.51 -5.26
C THR A 30 7.15 28.87 -6.51
N LEU A 31 7.93 29.61 -7.31
CA LEU A 31 8.63 29.09 -8.48
C LEU A 31 9.69 28.05 -8.12
N LEU A 32 10.45 28.27 -7.04
CA LEU A 32 11.43 27.29 -6.56
C LEU A 32 10.77 25.99 -6.09
N LEU A 33 9.65 26.08 -5.37
CA LEU A 33 8.89 24.91 -4.93
C LEU A 33 8.33 24.12 -6.12
N ILE A 34 7.73 24.80 -7.10
CA ILE A 34 7.19 24.16 -8.32
C ILE A 34 8.32 23.50 -9.12
N SER A 35 9.46 24.20 -9.29
CA SER A 35 10.62 23.65 -9.98
C SER A 35 11.18 22.41 -9.27
N THR A 36 11.23 22.43 -7.94
CA THR A 36 11.68 21.29 -7.12
C THR A 36 10.73 20.09 -7.28
N LEU A 37 9.41 20.32 -7.25
CA LEU A 37 8.42 19.25 -7.44
C LEU A 37 8.47 18.65 -8.85
N ILE A 38 8.70 19.46 -9.89
CA ILE A 38 8.86 19.00 -11.27
C ILE A 38 10.12 18.14 -11.41
N VAL A 39 11.25 18.56 -10.84
CA VAL A 39 12.51 17.79 -10.91
C VAL A 39 12.39 16.45 -10.17
N ILE A 40 11.68 16.41 -9.03
CA ILE A 40 11.42 15.18 -8.29
C ILE A 40 10.55 14.21 -9.13
N HIS A 41 9.53 14.71 -9.82
CA HIS A 41 8.64 13.89 -10.66
C HIS A 41 9.37 13.13 -11.77
N PHE A 42 10.38 13.75 -12.41
CA PHE A 42 11.15 13.10 -13.48
C PHE A 42 12.21 12.11 -12.99
N LYS A 43 12.48 12.04 -11.68
CA LYS A 43 13.47 11.13 -11.08
C LYS A 43 12.84 9.95 -10.36
N THR A 44 11.51 9.92 -10.20
CA THR A 44 10.82 8.81 -9.56
C THR A 44 10.49 7.71 -10.56
N THR A 45 11.29 6.66 -10.60
CA THR A 45 10.88 5.36 -11.16
C THR A 45 10.11 4.60 -10.10
N ALA A 46 8.80 4.84 -9.99
CA ALA A 46 7.96 4.21 -8.97
C ALA A 46 7.39 2.85 -9.38
N GLN A 47 7.40 2.53 -10.68
CA GLN A 47 6.83 1.30 -11.20
C GLN A 47 7.92 0.32 -11.63
N ILE A 48 7.82 -0.90 -11.12
CA ILE A 48 8.54 -2.05 -11.64
C ILE A 48 7.77 -2.52 -12.87
N THR A 49 8.40 -2.50 -14.05
CA THR A 49 7.76 -2.88 -15.33
C THR A 49 8.21 -4.24 -15.84
N THR A 50 9.14 -4.88 -15.14
CA THR A 50 9.70 -6.19 -15.46
C THR A 50 9.87 -6.99 -14.18
N PRO A 51 9.75 -8.33 -14.21
CA PRO A 51 10.05 -9.16 -13.05
C PRO A 51 11.45 -8.86 -12.50
N ILE A 52 11.57 -8.65 -11.19
CA ILE A 52 12.87 -8.44 -10.52
C ILE A 52 12.98 -9.28 -9.26
N LEU A 53 14.22 -9.59 -8.87
CA LEU A 53 14.54 -10.23 -7.60
C LEU A 53 15.24 -9.20 -6.69
N LYS A 54 14.63 -8.88 -5.55
CA LYS A 54 15.14 -7.91 -4.57
C LYS A 54 15.18 -8.51 -3.18
N ALA A 55 16.31 -8.34 -2.49
CA ALA A 55 16.55 -8.98 -1.20
C ALA A 55 16.22 -10.48 -1.18
N ASN A 56 16.53 -11.19 -2.29
CA ASN A 56 16.17 -12.58 -2.53
C ASN A 56 14.66 -12.89 -2.65
N PHE A 57 13.83 -11.91 -3.00
CA PHE A 57 12.38 -12.08 -3.21
C PHE A 57 11.93 -11.66 -4.61
N GLY A 58 11.03 -12.43 -5.21
CA GLY A 58 10.41 -12.08 -6.50
C GLY A 58 9.41 -10.91 -6.39
N VAL A 59 9.48 -9.96 -7.33
CA VAL A 59 8.53 -8.84 -7.47
C VAL A 59 8.10 -8.72 -8.93
N GLU A 60 6.80 -8.52 -9.17
CA GLU A 60 6.17 -8.58 -10.51
C GLU A 60 6.55 -9.88 -11.25
N ALA A 61 6.68 -10.96 -10.48
CA ALA A 61 7.13 -12.27 -10.92
C ALA A 61 6.05 -13.32 -10.60
N ASP A 62 6.49 -14.57 -10.50
CA ASP A 62 5.67 -15.67 -10.04
C ASP A 62 5.41 -15.60 -8.52
N LEU A 63 4.70 -16.59 -7.96
CA LEU A 63 4.33 -16.60 -6.52
C LEU A 63 5.00 -17.72 -5.73
N ARG A 64 5.94 -18.44 -6.34
CA ARG A 64 6.48 -19.69 -5.81
C ARG A 64 7.98 -19.61 -5.71
N ALA A 65 8.50 -20.03 -4.55
CA ALA A 65 9.94 -20.09 -4.32
C ALA A 65 10.62 -20.94 -5.41
N ASN A 66 11.89 -20.67 -5.70
CA ASN A 66 12.69 -21.36 -6.72
C ASN A 66 12.04 -21.36 -8.12
N PHE A 67 11.21 -20.36 -8.41
CA PHE A 67 10.62 -20.14 -9.72
C PHE A 67 10.58 -18.63 -9.98
N PHE A 68 11.10 -18.20 -11.12
CA PHE A 68 11.19 -16.79 -11.44
C PHE A 68 11.12 -16.59 -12.95
N ASN A 69 10.24 -15.67 -13.36
CA ASN A 69 10.07 -15.29 -14.76
C ASN A 69 9.78 -16.51 -15.65
N ASN A 70 8.82 -17.34 -15.22
CA ASN A 70 8.39 -18.55 -15.92
C ASN A 70 9.50 -19.62 -16.11
N ALA A 71 10.51 -19.63 -15.24
CA ALA A 71 11.59 -20.60 -15.27
C ALA A 71 11.91 -21.11 -13.85
N THR A 72 12.31 -22.38 -13.76
CA THR A 72 12.82 -22.95 -12.51
C THR A 72 14.16 -22.34 -12.17
N THR A 73 14.34 -21.93 -10.92
CA THR A 73 15.62 -21.42 -10.40
C THR A 73 16.08 -22.26 -9.22
N THR A 74 17.36 -22.22 -8.89
CA THR A 74 17.91 -22.94 -7.72
C THR A 74 17.84 -22.11 -6.43
N SER A 75 17.41 -20.85 -6.53
CA SER A 75 17.30 -19.88 -5.44
C SER A 75 16.21 -18.86 -5.73
N GLY A 76 15.84 -18.07 -4.72
CA GLY A 76 14.77 -17.09 -4.79
C GLY A 76 13.63 -17.49 -3.87
N ASP A 77 13.43 -16.69 -2.83
CA ASP A 77 12.28 -16.83 -1.94
C ASP A 77 11.05 -16.22 -2.61
N ASP A 78 9.88 -16.73 -2.25
CA ASP A 78 8.61 -16.20 -2.73
C ASP A 78 7.49 -16.51 -1.72
N TRP A 79 6.27 -16.07 -2.01
CA TRP A 79 5.12 -16.22 -1.13
C TRP A 79 4.87 -17.69 -0.74
N PHE A 80 4.85 -18.60 -1.72
CA PHE A 80 4.38 -19.97 -1.52
C PHE A 80 5.39 -21.05 -1.87
N ARG A 81 5.14 -22.24 -1.31
CA ARG A 81 5.96 -23.43 -1.51
C ARG A 81 5.85 -23.95 -2.94
N THR A 82 6.97 -24.45 -3.43
CA THR A 82 7.10 -25.17 -4.69
C THR A 82 7.50 -26.63 -4.44
N THR A 83 7.37 -27.48 -5.46
CA THR A 83 8.00 -28.80 -5.53
C THR A 83 9.40 -28.75 -6.15
N ILE A 84 9.81 -27.59 -6.69
CA ILE A 84 11.13 -27.37 -7.30
C ILE A 84 12.19 -27.31 -6.19
N GLY A 85 13.24 -28.14 -6.33
CA GLY A 85 14.36 -28.13 -5.40
C GLY A 85 15.22 -26.87 -5.53
N GLY A 86 15.71 -26.35 -4.41
CA GLY A 86 16.53 -25.15 -4.35
C GLY A 86 16.65 -24.61 -2.92
N SER A 87 17.40 -23.53 -2.74
CA SER A 87 17.59 -22.89 -1.44
C SER A 87 16.51 -21.86 -1.10
N GLY A 88 15.70 -21.44 -2.07
CA GLY A 88 14.61 -20.49 -1.86
C GLY A 88 13.54 -21.04 -0.94
N ILE A 89 13.00 -20.18 -0.08
CA ILE A 89 11.96 -20.55 0.89
C ILE A 89 10.60 -19.96 0.51
N ALA A 90 9.53 -20.65 0.93
CA ALA A 90 8.20 -20.09 0.98
C ALA A 90 8.08 -19.20 2.22
N VAL A 91 7.81 -17.92 2.04
CA VAL A 91 7.71 -16.97 3.15
C VAL A 91 6.44 -17.19 3.98
N ILE A 92 5.32 -17.54 3.35
CA ILE A 92 4.07 -17.82 4.04
C ILE A 92 4.01 -19.30 4.45
N ASP A 93 3.53 -19.57 5.66
CA ASP A 93 3.31 -20.93 6.11
C ASP A 93 2.22 -21.63 5.27
N THR A 94 2.64 -22.68 4.58
CA THR A 94 1.77 -23.53 3.76
C THR A 94 1.42 -24.85 4.44
N ASN A 95 1.81 -25.04 5.70
CA ASN A 95 1.44 -26.24 6.44
C ASN A 95 -0.08 -26.36 6.55
N GLY A 96 -0.59 -27.57 6.31
CA GLY A 96 -2.04 -27.83 6.24
C GLY A 96 -2.76 -27.26 5.01
N ALA A 97 -2.06 -26.68 4.02
CA ALA A 97 -2.71 -26.15 2.80
C ALA A 97 -3.50 -27.24 2.04
N ALA A 98 -3.02 -28.49 2.04
CA ALA A 98 -3.74 -29.61 1.42
C ALA A 98 -5.12 -29.84 2.05
N ALA A 99 -5.24 -29.70 3.38
CA ALA A 99 -6.52 -29.84 4.08
C ALA A 99 -7.46 -28.67 3.76
N LEU A 100 -6.92 -27.45 3.65
CA LEU A 100 -7.71 -26.30 3.19
C LEU A 100 -8.28 -26.52 1.79
N ILE A 101 -7.46 -27.01 0.85
CA ILE A 101 -7.90 -27.30 -0.53
C ILE A 101 -8.94 -28.42 -0.55
N ALA A 102 -8.73 -29.50 0.22
CA ALA A 102 -9.69 -30.59 0.33
C ALA A 102 -11.05 -30.11 0.85
N ASN A 103 -11.05 -29.25 1.88
CA ASN A 103 -12.27 -28.65 2.42
C ASN A 103 -12.92 -27.69 1.42
N TYR A 104 -12.14 -26.82 0.77
CA TYR A 104 -12.61 -25.93 -0.30
C TYR A 104 -13.34 -26.69 -1.42
N ASN A 105 -12.79 -27.82 -1.85
CA ASN A 105 -13.37 -28.62 -2.92
C ASN A 105 -14.65 -29.35 -2.46
N SER A 106 -14.65 -29.94 -1.27
CA SER A 106 -15.72 -30.81 -0.76
C SER A 106 -16.87 -30.06 -0.07
N ASN A 107 -16.64 -28.88 0.49
CA ASN A 107 -17.62 -28.10 1.24
C ASN A 107 -17.81 -26.70 0.63
N PRO A 108 -18.90 -26.47 -0.12
CA PRO A 108 -19.18 -25.16 -0.72
C PRO A 108 -19.23 -23.99 0.29
N VAL A 109 -19.57 -24.26 1.56
CA VAL A 109 -19.67 -23.20 2.59
C VAL A 109 -18.29 -22.65 2.94
N THR A 110 -17.24 -23.48 2.95
CA THR A 110 -15.87 -23.06 3.32
C THR A 110 -15.14 -22.34 2.21
N ARG A 111 -15.72 -22.26 1.00
CA ARG A 111 -15.09 -21.54 -0.11
C ARG A 111 -14.98 -20.05 0.18
N ARG A 112 -15.92 -19.52 0.97
CA ARG A 112 -16.08 -18.09 1.30
C ARG A 112 -15.50 -17.71 2.65
N THR A 113 -14.84 -18.62 3.36
CA THR A 113 -14.37 -18.34 4.72
C THR A 113 -13.01 -17.68 4.71
N THR A 114 -12.84 -16.70 5.58
CA THR A 114 -11.53 -16.08 5.87
C THR A 114 -10.55 -17.08 6.49
N PHE A 115 -9.26 -16.86 6.26
CA PHE A 115 -8.20 -17.42 7.08
C PHE A 115 -6.93 -16.59 6.98
N SER A 116 -6.06 -16.73 7.99
CA SER A 116 -4.73 -16.15 7.98
C SER A 116 -3.65 -17.22 8.01
N ARG A 117 -2.48 -16.89 7.44
CA ARG A 117 -1.23 -17.63 7.60
C ARG A 117 -0.11 -16.65 7.92
N LEU A 118 0.72 -17.02 8.87
CA LEU A 118 1.87 -16.22 9.28
C LEU A 118 3.12 -16.65 8.50
N MET A 119 4.24 -16.04 8.82
CA MET A 119 5.54 -16.42 8.31
C MET A 119 5.86 -17.89 8.59
N SER A 120 6.44 -18.58 7.62
CA SER A 120 6.81 -20.01 7.70
C SER A 120 7.94 -20.30 8.68
N VAL A 121 8.63 -19.27 9.14
CA VAL A 121 9.73 -19.31 10.11
C VAL A 121 9.48 -18.29 11.22
N PRO A 122 10.09 -18.45 12.41
CA PRO A 122 9.98 -17.46 13.47
C PRO A 122 10.48 -16.07 13.04
N PRO A 123 9.89 -14.97 13.56
CA PRO A 123 10.44 -13.62 13.40
C PRO A 123 11.93 -13.54 13.75
N TYR A 124 12.68 -12.70 13.03
CA TYR A 124 14.13 -12.50 13.15
C TYR A 124 14.99 -13.72 12.78
N THR A 125 14.43 -14.67 12.01
CA THR A 125 15.22 -15.76 11.44
C THR A 125 16.12 -15.25 10.32
N VAL A 126 17.39 -15.68 10.32
CA VAL A 126 18.29 -15.47 9.18
C VAL A 126 18.14 -16.65 8.22
N SER A 127 17.76 -16.35 6.97
CA SER A 127 17.67 -17.33 5.87
C SER A 127 18.22 -16.72 4.60
N ASN A 128 19.05 -17.45 3.84
CA ASN A 128 19.65 -16.98 2.59
C ASN A 128 20.33 -15.59 2.73
N ASP A 129 21.03 -15.39 3.86
CA ASP A 129 21.66 -14.12 4.25
C ASP A 129 20.69 -12.93 4.29
N LYS A 130 19.43 -13.19 4.64
CA LYS A 130 18.39 -12.18 4.88
C LYS A 130 17.82 -12.36 6.27
N LEU A 131 17.69 -11.28 7.02
CA LEU A 131 16.97 -11.25 8.29
C LEU A 131 15.48 -11.06 8.00
N LEU A 132 14.69 -12.11 8.17
CA LEU A 132 13.25 -12.09 7.99
C LEU A 132 12.59 -11.51 9.23
N LEU A 133 11.78 -10.47 9.06
CA LEU A 133 11.19 -9.74 10.19
C LEU A 133 9.77 -10.22 10.46
N ASP A 134 8.93 -10.22 9.44
CA ASP A 134 7.54 -10.64 9.56
C ASP A 134 6.94 -11.00 8.20
N ALA A 135 5.89 -11.80 8.21
CA ALA A 135 5.05 -12.03 7.05
C ALA A 135 3.65 -12.45 7.45
N VAL A 136 2.66 -11.95 6.72
CA VAL A 136 1.26 -12.33 6.89
C VAL A 136 0.61 -12.48 5.53
N PHE A 137 -0.20 -13.52 5.41
CA PHE A 137 -1.19 -13.71 4.36
C PHE A 137 -2.56 -13.72 5.03
N HIS A 138 -3.49 -12.98 4.46
CA HIS A 138 -4.88 -12.98 4.86
C HIS A 138 -5.75 -13.16 3.62
N ARG A 139 -6.69 -14.09 3.70
CA ARG A 139 -7.81 -14.18 2.77
C ARG A 139 -9.04 -13.66 3.48
N ASP A 140 -9.74 -12.71 2.87
CA ASP A 140 -10.99 -12.19 3.41
C ASP A 140 -12.16 -13.13 3.09
N TYR A 141 -13.33 -12.84 3.66
CA TYR A 141 -14.58 -13.38 3.17
C TYR A 141 -14.85 -12.91 1.73
N HIS A 142 -15.58 -13.71 0.95
CA HIS A 142 -16.02 -13.29 -0.38
C HIS A 142 -17.42 -13.80 -0.72
N GLY A 143 -18.03 -13.18 -1.73
CA GLY A 143 -19.44 -13.35 -2.03
C GLY A 143 -20.31 -12.69 -0.95
N VAL A 144 -21.11 -13.48 -0.23
CA VAL A 144 -21.90 -12.97 0.90
C VAL A 144 -20.98 -12.87 2.12
N ASP A 145 -20.51 -11.66 2.40
CA ASP A 145 -19.68 -11.35 3.54
C ASP A 145 -20.51 -10.78 4.70
N SER A 146 -20.22 -11.23 5.92
CA SER A 146 -20.81 -10.77 7.18
C SER A 146 -20.11 -9.54 7.79
N THR A 147 -18.92 -9.18 7.31
CA THR A 147 -18.11 -8.06 7.81
C THR A 147 -18.21 -6.77 6.99
N ILE A 148 -19.14 -6.73 6.03
CA ILE A 148 -19.29 -5.58 5.15
C ILE A 148 -19.76 -4.32 5.87
N PHE A 149 -19.23 -3.19 5.45
CA PHE A 149 -19.72 -1.85 5.80
C PHE A 149 -20.40 -1.23 4.59
N ALA A 150 -21.67 -1.59 4.35
CA ALA A 150 -22.46 -1.14 3.19
C ALA A 150 -23.64 -0.21 3.54
N GLY A 151 -23.83 0.17 4.81
CA GLY A 151 -24.91 1.06 5.24
C GLY A 151 -24.54 2.54 5.20
N GLY A 152 -25.44 3.40 4.73
CA GLY A 152 -25.26 4.85 4.81
C GLY A 152 -24.10 5.38 3.94
N SER A 153 -23.40 6.41 4.42
CA SER A 153 -22.25 7.01 3.71
C SER A 153 -20.92 6.50 4.26
N ASN A 154 -20.60 5.21 4.08
CA ASN A 154 -19.28 4.66 4.40
C ASN A 154 -18.26 5.07 3.31
N LYS A 155 -18.01 6.38 3.20
CA LYS A 155 -17.15 6.97 2.17
C LYS A 155 -15.69 6.96 2.61
N ASN A 156 -14.78 6.96 1.63
CA ASN A 156 -13.34 7.11 1.85
C ASN A 156 -13.07 8.34 2.74
N GLY A 157 -12.35 8.13 3.85
CA GLY A 157 -12.01 9.18 4.81
C GLY A 157 -13.05 9.46 5.90
N MET A 158 -14.19 8.76 5.92
CA MET A 158 -15.09 8.79 7.08
C MET A 158 -14.45 8.05 8.25
N ASN A 159 -14.61 8.57 9.48
CA ASN A 159 -14.18 7.89 10.69
C ASN A 159 -14.79 6.47 10.76
N PRO A 160 -13.97 5.41 10.89
CA PRO A 160 -14.46 4.03 11.01
C PRO A 160 -15.48 3.83 12.13
N ALA A 161 -15.41 4.63 13.21
CA ALA A 161 -16.38 4.59 14.31
C ALA A 161 -17.82 4.92 13.88
N ASN A 162 -17.99 5.59 12.72
CA ASN A 162 -19.28 5.98 12.18
C ASN A 162 -19.72 5.10 10.99
N TRP A 163 -18.95 4.07 10.65
CA TRP A 163 -19.33 3.16 9.58
C TRP A 163 -20.49 2.29 10.04
N THR A 164 -21.48 2.13 9.17
CA THR A 164 -22.65 1.29 9.47
C THR A 164 -22.70 0.08 8.56
N SER A 165 -23.04 -1.08 9.12
CA SER A 165 -23.29 -2.30 8.37
C SER A 165 -24.79 -2.50 8.20
N THR A 166 -25.21 -3.02 7.04
CA THR A 166 -26.58 -3.50 6.81
C THR A 166 -26.75 -4.98 7.19
N GLY A 167 -25.73 -5.59 7.80
CA GLY A 167 -25.63 -7.04 7.97
C GLY A 167 -25.01 -7.72 6.75
N PRO A 168 -25.02 -9.06 6.70
CA PRO A 168 -24.37 -9.81 5.64
C PRO A 168 -24.91 -9.46 4.26
N GLY A 169 -24.02 -9.30 3.29
CA GLY A 169 -24.40 -8.92 1.92
C GLY A 169 -23.27 -9.15 0.92
N ASN A 170 -23.58 -8.91 -0.35
CA ASN A 170 -22.60 -9.08 -1.43
C ASN A 170 -21.86 -7.77 -1.72
N ILE A 171 -20.54 -7.84 -1.80
CA ILE A 171 -19.71 -6.79 -2.41
C ILE A 171 -19.48 -7.18 -3.88
N PRO A 172 -19.62 -6.26 -4.85
CA PRO A 172 -19.31 -6.57 -6.24
C PRO A 172 -17.85 -7.03 -6.39
N ASP A 173 -17.62 -8.19 -7.01
CA ASP A 173 -16.32 -8.86 -7.14
C ASP A 173 -15.16 -7.94 -7.59
N LYS A 174 -15.46 -6.94 -8.42
CA LYS A 174 -14.48 -5.97 -8.93
C LYS A 174 -13.91 -5.02 -7.86
N ASN A 175 -14.61 -4.87 -6.75
CA ASN A 175 -14.27 -3.99 -5.63
C ASN A 175 -13.81 -4.79 -4.41
N GLU A 176 -13.71 -6.12 -4.52
CA GLU A 176 -13.39 -7.00 -3.41
C GLU A 176 -11.91 -7.39 -3.44
N PHE A 177 -11.20 -7.12 -2.35
CA PHE A 177 -9.85 -7.63 -2.15
C PHE A 177 -9.96 -9.02 -1.54
N LEU A 178 -9.60 -10.03 -2.31
CA LEU A 178 -9.73 -11.41 -1.85
C LEU A 178 -8.55 -11.80 -0.95
N ASP A 179 -7.33 -11.53 -1.41
CA ASP A 179 -6.12 -11.86 -0.68
C ASP A 179 -5.26 -10.62 -0.47
N ALA A 180 -4.64 -10.53 0.70
CA ALA A 180 -3.60 -9.57 0.99
C ALA A 180 -2.41 -10.28 1.65
N MET A 181 -1.21 -9.94 1.21
CA MET A 181 0.01 -10.44 1.80
C MET A 181 1.07 -9.36 1.91
N VAL A 182 1.76 -9.38 3.05
CA VAL A 182 2.83 -8.45 3.37
C VAL A 182 4.00 -9.23 3.92
N HIS A 183 5.20 -8.83 3.55
CA HIS A 183 6.43 -9.40 4.06
C HIS A 183 7.50 -8.34 4.26
N LEU A 184 8.14 -8.35 5.42
CA LEU A 184 9.26 -7.48 5.75
C LEU A 184 10.52 -8.31 5.96
N ARG A 185 11.63 -7.87 5.35
CA ARG A 185 12.96 -8.44 5.56
C ARG A 185 14.05 -7.39 5.44
N ARG A 186 15.25 -7.72 5.92
CA ARG A 186 16.47 -6.99 5.61
C ARG A 186 17.22 -7.64 4.45
N ASP A 187 17.85 -6.83 3.62
CA ASP A 187 18.78 -7.28 2.59
C ASP A 187 20.18 -7.50 3.18
N GLY A 188 20.26 -8.45 4.11
CA GLY A 188 21.42 -8.74 4.95
C GLY A 188 20.98 -9.30 6.30
N ILE A 189 21.95 -9.60 7.18
CA ILE A 189 21.70 -10.26 8.47
C ILE A 189 21.56 -9.27 9.64
N ASN A 190 21.86 -7.99 9.43
CA ASN A 190 21.90 -6.98 10.47
C ASN A 190 20.67 -6.06 10.43
N THR A 191 20.41 -5.39 11.56
CA THR A 191 19.29 -4.46 11.70
C THR A 191 19.47 -3.15 10.93
N TRP A 192 20.68 -2.81 10.51
CA TRP A 192 21.01 -1.62 9.70
C TRP A 192 21.06 -1.90 8.20
N ASP A 193 20.93 -3.17 7.79
CA ASP A 193 20.83 -3.50 6.36
C ASP A 193 19.52 -2.96 5.77
N SER A 194 19.46 -2.81 4.44
CA SER A 194 18.31 -2.21 3.77
C SER A 194 17.01 -2.92 4.12
N LEU A 195 16.01 -2.18 4.58
CA LEU A 195 14.67 -2.72 4.85
C LEU A 195 13.88 -2.81 3.55
N TRP A 196 13.34 -4.00 3.28
CA TRP A 196 12.42 -4.24 2.19
C TRP A 196 11.06 -4.64 2.74
N MET A 197 10.02 -4.01 2.19
CA MET A 197 8.63 -4.38 2.39
C MET A 197 8.06 -4.79 1.04
N PHE A 198 7.52 -6.01 1.00
CA PHE A 198 6.82 -6.55 -0.14
C PHE A 198 5.34 -6.61 0.21
N GLY A 199 4.49 -6.20 -0.73
CA GLY A 199 3.05 -6.26 -0.59
C GLY A 199 2.45 -6.80 -1.88
N ALA A 200 1.44 -7.65 -1.75
CA ALA A 200 0.64 -8.11 -2.87
C ALA A 200 -0.83 -8.23 -2.44
N VAL A 201 -1.71 -7.93 -3.39
CA VAL A 201 -3.16 -8.06 -3.21
C VAL A 201 -3.75 -8.76 -4.43
N SER A 202 -4.77 -9.58 -4.21
CA SER A 202 -5.57 -10.16 -5.28
C SER A 202 -7.00 -9.61 -5.22
N LEU A 203 -7.65 -9.57 -6.37
CA LEU A 203 -9.07 -9.21 -6.49
C LEU A 203 -9.84 -10.45 -6.90
N GLU A 204 -11.10 -10.54 -6.47
CA GLU A 204 -11.99 -11.64 -6.87
C GLU A 204 -12.20 -11.66 -8.40
N ASN A 205 -12.34 -10.49 -9.02
CA ASN A 205 -12.52 -10.37 -10.47
C ASN A 205 -11.86 -9.10 -11.04
N THR A 206 -11.49 -9.16 -12.33
CA THR A 206 -10.81 -8.08 -13.04
C THR A 206 -11.59 -7.41 -14.16
N ASN A 207 -12.85 -7.77 -14.38
CA ASN A 207 -13.63 -7.22 -15.49
C ASN A 207 -14.17 -5.80 -15.19
N GLY A 208 -13.86 -4.83 -16.08
CA GLY A 208 -14.38 -3.44 -16.06
C GLY A 208 -13.33 -2.37 -15.74
N ASN A 209 -13.69 -1.09 -15.94
CA ASN A 209 -12.81 0.05 -15.61
C ASN A 209 -12.66 0.20 -14.09
N ARG A 210 -11.44 0.47 -13.66
CA ARG A 210 -11.06 0.75 -12.27
C ARG A 210 -10.49 2.17 -12.20
N PHE A 211 -10.99 2.95 -11.24
CA PHE A 211 -10.62 4.34 -10.93
C PHE A 211 -10.35 5.26 -12.13
#